data_AF-F7JTB4-F1
#
_entry.id   AF-F7JTB4-F1
#
_cell.length_a   1.000
_cell.length_b   1.000
_cell.length_c   1.000
_cell.angle_alpha   90.00
_cell.angle_beta   90.00
_cell.angle_gamma   90.00
#
_symmetry.space_group_name_H-M   'P 1'
#
loop_
_entity.id
_entity.type
_entity.pdbx_description
1 polymer ?
#
loop_
_entity_poly.entity_id
_entity_poly.type
_entity_poly.pdbx_seq_one_letter_code
_entity_poly.pdbx_strand_id
1 'polypeptide(L)'
;MKLKRNFGENYSLEAIRVRILEENELPAEKKFPVQRHYRIRISGNFKQTRKIGGLRGLYLHYCYLLGILPKNRPSMSAKQIHVLFREDLLKLNTISKETKLLCHYHIDTAEQLFSLKESLQKKTEQCVEERKHLRYKIRADRPEEEIQEMKEQIKVLTEKIGTLRKEAVLCDGIAARSKVIEEKFKMMREEKEKKEEQSHEHIRRSR
;
A
#
# COMPACT_ATOMS: atom_id res chain seq x y z
N MET A 1 4.32 57.70 33.68
CA MET A 1 3.57 56.86 32.72
C MET A 1 2.18 56.55 33.28
N LYS A 2 1.10 56.78 32.53
CA LYS A 2 -0.29 56.54 32.99
C LYS A 2 -0.57 55.06 33.33
N LEU A 3 0.11 54.13 32.66
CA LEU A 3 -0.03 52.68 32.84
C LEU A 3 0.30 52.22 34.28
N LYS A 4 1.45 52.62 34.84
CA LYS A 4 1.83 52.27 36.22
C LYS A 4 0.86 52.84 37.27
N ARG A 5 0.30 54.03 37.03
CA ARG A 5 -0.68 54.67 37.92
C ARG A 5 -2.04 53.97 37.91
N ASN A 6 -2.47 53.48 36.75
CA ASN A 6 -3.80 52.88 36.59
C ASN A 6 -3.82 51.37 36.86
N PHE A 7 -2.74 50.65 36.58
CA PHE A 7 -2.69 49.19 36.63
C PHE A 7 -1.65 48.64 37.64
N GLY A 8 -1.03 49.52 38.43
CA GLY A 8 -0.07 49.16 39.47
C GLY A 8 1.34 48.90 38.97
N GLU A 9 2.20 48.46 39.89
CA GLU A 9 3.66 48.34 39.66
C GLU A 9 4.03 47.29 38.61
N ASN A 10 3.17 46.29 38.41
CA ASN A 10 3.30 45.26 37.39
C ASN A 10 3.23 45.81 35.95
N TYR A 11 2.79 47.06 35.76
CA TYR A 11 2.79 47.76 34.47
C TYR A 11 3.80 48.91 34.44
N SER A 12 4.82 48.82 35.29
CA SER A 12 6.04 49.62 35.15
C SER A 12 6.81 49.21 33.89
N LEU A 13 7.61 50.15 33.36
CA LEU A 13 8.44 49.89 32.18
C LEU A 13 9.42 48.73 32.41
N GLU A 14 9.95 48.60 33.63
CA GLU A 14 10.88 47.53 34.01
C GLU A 14 10.17 46.18 34.04
N ALA A 15 9.01 46.07 34.69
CA ALA A 15 8.25 44.84 34.76
C ALA A 15 7.76 44.36 33.38
N ILE A 16 7.37 45.29 32.50
CA ILE A 16 6.98 44.98 31.12
C ILE A 16 8.20 44.48 30.32
N ARG A 17 9.39 45.09 30.50
CA ARG A 17 10.61 44.63 29.85
C ARG A 17 11.00 43.22 30.27
N VAL A 18 10.96 42.91 31.56
CA VAL A 18 11.24 41.56 32.07
C VAL A 18 10.27 40.54 31.48
N ARG A 19 8.97 40.87 31.45
CA ARG A 19 7.95 39.97 30.92
C ARG A 19 8.09 39.72 29.42
N ILE A 20 8.42 40.75 28.64
CA ILE A 20 8.71 40.60 27.21
C ILE A 20 9.96 39.74 26.99
N LEU A 21 10.98 39.84 27.86
CA LEU A 21 12.17 39.00 27.78
C LEU A 21 11.84 37.54 28.13
N GLU A 22 11.07 37.29 29.20
CA GLU A 22 10.58 35.94 29.56
C GLU A 22 9.67 35.33 28.48
N GLU A 23 8.79 36.12 27.86
CA GLU A 23 7.85 35.65 26.84
C GLU A 23 8.54 35.45 25.47
N ASN A 24 9.65 36.17 25.22
CA ASN A 24 10.54 35.95 24.07
C ASN A 24 11.50 34.78 24.27
N GLU A 25 11.56 34.14 25.46
CA GLU A 25 12.05 32.78 25.58
C GLU A 25 11.01 31.84 24.94
N LEU A 26 10.92 31.90 23.61
CA LEU A 26 10.06 31.06 22.81
C LEU A 26 10.28 29.60 23.23
N PRO A 27 9.22 28.79 23.36
CA PRO A 27 9.37 27.36 23.58
C PRO A 27 10.26 26.83 22.46
N ALA A 28 11.42 26.29 22.85
CA ALA A 28 12.51 25.87 21.98
C ALA A 28 12.00 25.45 20.60
N GLU A 29 12.45 26.14 19.55
CA GLU A 29 12.04 25.91 18.16
C GLU A 29 11.78 24.42 17.95
N LYS A 30 10.50 24.05 17.77
CA LYS A 30 10.15 22.68 17.43
C LYS A 30 10.82 22.41 16.10
N LYS A 31 12.00 21.78 16.14
CA LYS A 31 12.75 21.36 14.96
C LYS A 31 11.82 20.46 14.15
N PHE A 32 11.18 21.04 13.14
CA PHE A 32 10.45 20.25 12.17
C PHE A 32 11.46 19.27 11.57
N PRO A 33 11.14 17.96 11.50
CA PRO A 33 12.08 16.99 10.95
C PRO A 33 12.42 17.44 9.53
N VAL A 34 13.70 17.78 9.31
CA VAL A 34 14.21 18.20 8.01
C VAL A 34 13.83 17.12 7.01
N GLN A 35 12.89 17.42 6.12
CA GLN A 35 12.37 16.48 5.15
C GLN A 35 13.51 16.17 4.17
N ARG A 36 14.23 15.07 4.39
CA ARG A 36 15.34 14.67 3.52
C ARG A 36 14.76 14.31 2.14
N HIS A 37 14.80 15.25 1.21
CA HIS A 37 14.40 15.03 -0.17
C HIS A 37 15.50 14.19 -0.85
N TYR A 38 15.30 12.87 -0.95
CA TYR A 38 16.15 12.05 -1.80
C TYR A 38 15.74 12.34 -3.26
N ARG A 39 16.62 13.02 -4.01
CA ARG A 39 16.44 13.19 -5.46
C ARG A 39 16.90 11.90 -6.14
N ILE A 40 15.95 11.04 -6.52
CA ILE A 40 16.23 9.96 -7.47
C ILE A 40 16.35 10.59 -8.85
N ARG A 41 17.56 10.55 -9.43
CA ARG A 41 17.75 10.83 -10.86
C ARG A 41 17.29 9.60 -11.64
N ILE A 42 16.14 9.70 -12.29
CA ILE A 42 15.65 8.67 -13.20
C ILE A 42 16.14 9.04 -14.60
N SER A 43 17.05 8.25 -15.15
CA SER A 43 17.53 8.41 -16.53
C SER A 43 16.60 7.69 -17.50
N GLY A 44 16.01 8.41 -18.45
CA GLY A 44 15.16 7.84 -19.49
C GLY A 44 14.20 8.86 -20.11
N ASN A 45 13.65 8.54 -21.28
CA ASN A 45 12.63 9.36 -21.93
C ASN A 45 11.23 8.89 -21.51
N PHE A 46 10.61 9.58 -20.55
CA PHE A 46 9.25 9.28 -20.05
C PHE A 46 8.18 9.24 -21.16
N LYS A 47 8.43 9.88 -22.32
CA LYS A 47 7.51 9.86 -23.47
C LYS A 47 7.59 8.56 -24.26
N GLN A 48 8.71 7.83 -24.19
CA GLN A 48 8.94 6.57 -24.92
C GLN A 48 8.73 5.32 -24.06
N THR A 49 8.72 5.45 -22.73
CA THR A 49 8.51 4.32 -21.81
C THR A 49 7.08 3.79 -21.93
N ARG A 50 6.93 2.49 -22.22
CA ARG A 50 5.62 1.82 -22.24
C ARG A 50 4.93 2.01 -20.89
N LYS A 51 3.69 2.52 -20.90
CA LYS A 51 2.87 2.63 -19.69
C LYS A 51 2.63 1.22 -19.14
N ILE A 52 2.72 1.08 -17.82
CA ILE A 52 2.34 -0.16 -17.16
C ILE A 52 0.82 -0.29 -17.30
N GLY A 53 0.40 -1.21 -18.16
CA GLY A 53 -1.00 -1.50 -18.45
C GLY A 53 -1.54 -2.71 -17.68
N GLY A 54 -2.73 -3.14 -18.07
CA GLY A 54 -3.35 -4.37 -17.55
C GLY A 54 -3.61 -4.38 -16.05
N LEU A 55 -3.65 -5.58 -15.48
CA LEU A 55 -3.92 -5.82 -14.05
C LEU A 55 -2.89 -5.12 -13.15
N ARG A 56 -1.61 -5.19 -13.50
CA ARG A 56 -0.56 -4.55 -12.71
C ARG A 56 -0.70 -3.03 -12.71
N GLY A 57 -0.98 -2.42 -13.86
CA GLY A 57 -1.23 -0.98 -13.97
C GLY A 57 -2.44 -0.54 -13.15
N LEU A 58 -3.52 -1.33 -13.21
CA LEU A 58 -4.74 -1.12 -12.44
C LEU A 58 -4.46 -1.16 -10.93
N TYR A 59 -3.78 -2.19 -10.43
CA TYR A 59 -3.47 -2.32 -9.00
C TYR A 59 -2.48 -1.26 -8.50
N LEU A 60 -1.52 -0.84 -9.33
CA LEU A 60 -0.60 0.24 -8.98
C LEU A 60 -1.34 1.58 -8.85
N HIS A 61 -2.21 1.91 -9.80
CA HIS A 61 -3.05 3.11 -9.70
C HIS A 61 -3.98 3.02 -8.50
N TYR A 62 -4.56 1.84 -8.25
CA TYR A 62 -5.43 1.62 -7.11
C TYR A 62 -4.71 1.82 -5.76
N CYS A 63 -3.50 1.29 -5.60
CA CYS A 63 -2.67 1.52 -4.42
C CYS A 63 -2.32 3.01 -4.22
N TYR A 64 -2.15 3.77 -5.30
CA TYR A 64 -1.93 5.22 -5.24
C TYR A 64 -3.17 5.96 -4.72
N LEU A 65 -4.37 5.61 -5.20
CA LEU A 65 -5.62 6.21 -4.73
C LEU A 65 -5.92 5.89 -3.26
N LEU A 66 -5.59 4.67 -2.82
CA LEU A 66 -5.72 4.25 -1.42
C LEU A 66 -4.66 4.87 -0.50
N GLY A 67 -3.66 5.56 -1.05
CA GLY A 67 -2.61 6.20 -0.26
C GLY A 67 -1.53 5.24 0.26
N ILE A 68 -1.44 4.01 -0.25
CA ILE A 68 -0.37 3.04 0.08
C ILE A 68 0.96 3.51 -0.54
N LEU A 69 0.88 4.16 -1.71
CA LEU A 69 2.03 4.68 -2.46
C LEU A 69 1.87 6.20 -2.65
N PRO A 70 2.94 7.01 -2.54
CA PRO A 70 4.33 6.70 -2.17
C PRO A 70 4.55 6.61 -0.64
N LYS A 71 5.53 5.79 -0.21
CA LYS A 71 5.81 5.42 1.21
C LYS A 71 6.01 6.59 2.18
N ASN A 72 6.39 7.77 1.68
CA ASN A 72 6.68 8.96 2.50
C ASN A 72 5.53 9.99 2.51
N ARG A 73 4.34 9.60 2.05
CA ARG A 73 3.15 10.46 2.11
C ARG A 73 2.56 10.42 3.53
N PRO A 74 2.05 11.55 4.07
CA PRO A 74 1.28 11.51 5.31
C PRO A 74 0.07 10.58 5.17
N SER A 75 -0.28 9.87 6.25
CA SER A 75 -1.42 8.97 6.30
C SER A 75 -2.69 9.70 5.82
N MET A 76 -3.30 9.19 4.75
CA MET A 76 -4.51 9.77 4.20
C MET A 76 -5.67 9.47 5.13
N SER A 77 -6.39 10.52 5.55
CA SER A 77 -7.63 10.33 6.30
C SER A 77 -8.69 9.71 5.38
N ALA A 78 -9.58 8.88 5.94
CA ALA A 78 -10.70 8.30 5.17
C ALA A 78 -11.59 9.35 4.49
N LYS A 79 -11.56 10.60 4.98
CA LYS A 79 -12.27 11.75 4.38
C LYS A 79 -11.68 12.18 3.03
N GLN A 80 -10.37 11.99 2.83
CA GLN A 80 -9.67 12.34 1.58
C GLN A 80 -9.82 11.27 0.49
N ILE A 81 -10.23 10.05 0.87
CA ILE A 81 -10.41 8.93 -0.05
C ILE A 81 -11.84 8.95 -0.58
N HIS A 82 -11.97 8.70 -1.89
CA HIS A 82 -13.27 8.63 -2.55
C HIS A 82 -14.18 7.61 -1.87
N VAL A 83 -15.48 7.92 -1.79
CA VAL A 83 -16.45 7.09 -1.04
C VAL A 83 -16.42 5.63 -1.51
N LEU A 84 -16.31 5.41 -2.83
CA LEU A 84 -16.24 4.08 -3.45
C LEU A 84 -15.08 3.19 -2.95
N PHE A 85 -14.00 3.79 -2.45
CA PHE A 85 -12.79 3.08 -2.03
C PHE A 85 -12.63 2.99 -0.50
N ARG A 86 -13.56 3.55 0.28
CA ARG A 86 -13.44 3.56 1.75
C ARG A 86 -13.50 2.15 2.34
N GLU A 87 -14.35 1.29 1.81
CA GLU A 87 -14.44 -0.11 2.23
C GLU A 87 -13.12 -0.88 2.03
N ASP A 88 -12.37 -0.50 1.00
CA ASP A 88 -11.14 -1.17 0.62
C ASP A 88 -9.96 -0.82 1.54
N LEU A 89 -10.11 0.22 2.38
CA LEU A 89 -9.14 0.53 3.44
C LEU A 89 -9.04 -0.56 4.49
N LEU A 90 -10.09 -1.36 4.68
CA LEU A 90 -10.03 -2.53 5.57
C LEU A 90 -9.21 -3.67 4.96
N LYS A 91 -9.01 -3.64 3.63
CA LYS A 91 -8.38 -4.69 2.83
C LYS A 91 -6.98 -4.30 2.34
N LEU A 92 -6.34 -3.28 2.92
CA LEU A 92 -5.03 -2.79 2.47
C LEU A 92 -3.94 -3.88 2.50
N ASN A 93 -3.94 -4.70 3.56
CA ASN A 93 -2.96 -5.79 3.68
C ASN A 93 -3.11 -6.84 2.58
N THR A 94 -4.35 -7.16 2.18
CA THR A 94 -4.60 -8.09 1.07
C THR A 94 -4.23 -7.46 -0.27
N ILE A 95 -4.66 -6.21 -0.51
CA ILE A 95 -4.36 -5.48 -1.75
C ILE A 95 -2.85 -5.30 -1.93
N SER A 96 -2.11 -5.04 -0.85
CA SER A 96 -0.65 -4.94 -0.89
C SER A 96 0.01 -6.27 -1.28
N LYS A 97 -0.46 -7.40 -0.73
CA LYS A 97 0.06 -8.73 -1.10
C LYS A 97 -0.25 -9.09 -2.56
N GLU A 98 -1.47 -8.81 -3.01
CA GLU A 98 -1.87 -9.01 -4.41
C GLU A 98 -1.03 -8.18 -5.38
N THR A 99 -0.86 -6.89 -5.08
CA THR A 99 -0.07 -5.99 -5.92
C THR A 99 1.39 -6.47 -5.99
N LYS A 100 1.96 -6.93 -4.86
CA LYS A 100 3.30 -7.53 -4.84
C LYS A 100 3.39 -8.76 -5.73
N LEU A 101 2.40 -9.65 -5.67
CA LEU A 101 2.36 -10.85 -6.51
C LEU A 101 2.28 -10.49 -8.01
N LEU A 102 1.38 -9.58 -8.39
CA LEU A 102 1.26 -9.08 -9.76
C LEU A 102 2.56 -8.46 -10.27
N CYS A 103 3.23 -7.67 -9.43
CA CYS A 103 4.52 -7.07 -9.77
C CYS A 103 5.64 -8.10 -9.87
N HIS A 104 5.70 -9.08 -8.96
CA HIS A 104 6.75 -10.08 -8.92
C HIS A 104 6.72 -11.00 -10.15
N TYR A 105 5.53 -11.43 -10.57
CA TYR A 105 5.35 -12.30 -11.74
C TYR A 105 5.05 -11.54 -13.04
N HIS A 106 5.07 -10.19 -13.01
CA HIS A 106 4.76 -9.32 -14.14
C HIS A 106 3.44 -9.68 -14.86
N ILE A 107 2.37 -9.88 -14.09
CA ILE A 107 1.06 -10.31 -14.60
C ILE A 107 0.26 -9.10 -15.05
N ASP A 108 -0.05 -9.05 -16.34
CA ASP A 108 -0.84 -7.97 -16.95
C ASP A 108 -2.22 -8.46 -17.41
N THR A 109 -2.41 -9.74 -17.74
CA THR A 109 -3.69 -10.30 -18.24
C THR A 109 -4.30 -11.36 -17.31
N ALA A 110 -5.61 -11.61 -17.47
CA ALA A 110 -6.31 -12.66 -16.73
C ALA A 110 -5.77 -14.06 -17.10
N GLU A 111 -5.45 -14.30 -18.37
CA GLU A 111 -4.86 -15.57 -18.83
C GLU A 111 -3.55 -15.88 -18.11
N GLN A 112 -2.65 -14.89 -18.00
CA GLN A 112 -1.39 -15.04 -17.26
C GLN A 112 -1.63 -15.36 -15.78
N LEU A 113 -2.67 -14.79 -15.18
CA LEU A 113 -3.06 -15.08 -13.80
C LEU A 113 -3.54 -16.54 -13.64
N PHE A 114 -4.32 -17.04 -14.60
CA PHE A 114 -4.77 -18.44 -14.62
C PHE A 114 -3.59 -19.41 -14.83
N SER A 115 -2.69 -19.14 -15.77
CA SER A 115 -1.50 -19.95 -15.98
C SER A 115 -0.60 -20.00 -14.75
N LEU A 116 -0.43 -18.86 -14.05
CA LEU A 116 0.30 -18.83 -12.80
C LEU A 116 -0.39 -19.70 -11.74
N LYS A 117 -1.70 -19.58 -11.58
CA LYS A 117 -2.48 -20.38 -10.62
C LYS A 117 -2.31 -21.87 -10.87
N GLU A 118 -2.43 -22.33 -12.11
CA GLU A 118 -2.21 -23.73 -12.47
C GLU A 118 -0.79 -24.19 -12.15
N SER A 119 0.21 -23.36 -12.44
CA SER A 119 1.60 -23.68 -12.13
C SER A 119 1.85 -23.82 -10.62
N LEU A 120 1.20 -22.98 -9.80
CA LEU A 120 1.28 -23.04 -8.34
C LEU A 120 0.56 -24.28 -7.79
N GLN A 121 -0.56 -24.67 -8.38
CA GLN A 121 -1.28 -25.89 -8.02
C GLN A 121 -0.44 -27.13 -8.32
N LYS A 122 0.13 -27.24 -9.53
CA LYS A 122 1.04 -28.34 -9.91
C LYS A 122 2.24 -28.46 -8.96
N LYS A 123 2.87 -27.33 -8.62
CA LYS A 123 3.97 -27.31 -7.63
C LYS A 123 3.51 -27.77 -6.25
N THR A 124 2.29 -27.40 -5.85
CA THR A 124 1.72 -27.82 -4.57
C THR A 124 1.49 -29.33 -4.53
N GLU A 125 0.97 -29.91 -5.61
CA GLU A 125 0.76 -31.35 -5.76
C GLU A 125 2.08 -32.11 -5.66
N GLN A 126 3.11 -31.67 -6.39
CA GLN A 126 4.46 -32.23 -6.32
C GLN A 126 5.02 -32.21 -4.89
N CYS A 127 4.98 -31.08 -4.20
CA CYS A 127 5.45 -31.00 -2.81
C CYS A 127 4.63 -31.88 -1.85
N VAL A 128 3.34 -32.08 -2.11
CA VAL A 128 2.48 -32.96 -1.30
C VAL A 128 2.85 -34.42 -1.52
N GLU A 129 3.14 -34.83 -2.76
CA GLU A 129 3.62 -36.17 -3.10
C GLU A 129 4.98 -36.45 -2.47
N GLU A 130 5.96 -35.53 -2.61
CA GLU A 130 7.27 -35.64 -1.96
C GLU A 130 7.15 -35.80 -0.45
N ARG A 131 6.29 -34.99 0.19
CA ARG A 131 6.03 -35.10 1.63
C ARG A 131 5.40 -36.45 1.99
N LYS A 132 4.52 -36.99 1.15
CA LYS A 132 3.92 -38.32 1.34
C LYS A 132 4.99 -39.41 1.24
N HIS A 133 5.90 -39.31 0.26
CA HIS A 133 7.02 -40.24 0.11
C HIS A 133 7.97 -40.21 1.32
N LEU A 134 8.33 -39.02 1.82
CA LEU A 134 9.16 -38.90 3.03
C LEU A 134 8.47 -39.48 4.26
N ARG A 135 7.17 -39.22 4.44
CA ARG A 135 6.38 -39.82 5.54
C ARG A 135 6.34 -41.34 5.45
N TYR A 136 6.29 -41.91 4.25
CA TYR A 136 6.37 -43.35 4.06
C TYR A 136 7.76 -43.88 4.42
N LYS A 137 8.84 -43.22 3.98
CA LYS A 137 10.22 -43.61 4.30
C LYS A 137 10.52 -43.61 5.80
N ILE A 138 9.95 -42.67 6.56
CA ILE A 138 10.10 -42.61 8.03
C ILE A 138 9.46 -43.81 8.74
N ARG A 139 8.44 -44.45 8.14
CA ARG A 139 7.79 -45.64 8.75
C ARG A 139 8.61 -46.91 8.61
N ALA A 140 9.65 -46.91 7.78
CA ALA A 140 10.57 -48.04 7.68
C ALA A 140 11.63 -47.94 8.79
N ASP A 141 12.07 -49.08 9.33
CA ASP A 141 13.16 -49.11 10.31
C ASP A 141 14.45 -48.59 9.68
N ARG A 142 14.87 -47.41 10.13
CA ARG A 142 16.03 -46.63 9.64
C ARG A 142 16.77 -46.02 10.82
N PRO A 143 18.05 -45.66 10.66
CA PRO A 143 18.80 -44.97 11.72
C PRO A 143 18.14 -43.63 12.07
N GLU A 144 18.17 -43.26 13.36
CA GLU A 144 17.49 -42.07 13.87
C GLU A 144 17.99 -40.77 13.22
N GLU A 145 19.26 -40.72 12.81
CA GLU A 145 19.85 -39.58 12.09
C GLU A 145 19.14 -39.33 10.75
N GLU A 146 18.94 -40.36 9.92
CA GLU A 146 18.17 -40.24 8.66
C GLU A 146 16.72 -39.84 8.91
N ILE A 147 16.12 -40.33 10.00
CA ILE A 147 14.75 -39.99 10.37
C ILE A 147 14.64 -38.51 10.74
N GLN A 148 15.62 -37.96 11.47
CA GLN A 148 15.68 -36.54 11.83
C GLN A 148 15.80 -35.66 10.59
N GLU A 149 16.70 -35.97 9.66
CA GLU A 149 16.84 -35.24 8.39
C GLU A 149 15.54 -35.26 7.58
N MET A 150 14.86 -36.40 7.48
CA MET A 150 13.57 -36.50 6.79
C MET A 150 12.48 -35.69 7.48
N LYS A 151 12.46 -35.63 8.82
CA LYS A 151 11.52 -34.78 9.57
C LYS A 151 11.77 -33.30 9.27
N GLU A 152 13.01 -32.87 9.14
CA GLU A 152 13.36 -31.49 8.75
C GLU A 152 12.92 -31.17 7.31
N GLN A 153 13.17 -32.07 6.37
CA GLN A 153 12.70 -31.92 4.99
C GLN A 153 11.16 -31.81 4.93
N ILE A 154 10.44 -32.61 5.73
CA ILE A 154 8.97 -32.52 5.83
C ILE A 154 8.52 -31.16 6.38
N LYS A 155 9.25 -30.57 7.36
CA LYS A 155 8.94 -29.22 7.88
C LYS A 155 9.08 -28.18 6.77
N VAL A 156 10.21 -28.18 6.06
CA VAL A 156 10.46 -27.27 4.93
C VAL A 156 9.40 -27.43 3.83
N LEU A 157 9.06 -28.66 3.45
CA LEU A 157 7.99 -28.91 2.47
C LEU A 157 6.63 -28.42 2.97
N THR A 158 6.33 -28.58 4.25
CA THR A 158 5.04 -28.12 4.81
C THR A 158 4.93 -26.61 4.79
N GLU A 159 6.02 -25.89 5.07
CA GLU A 159 6.08 -24.43 4.94
C GLU A 159 5.91 -23.99 3.48
N LYS A 160 6.63 -24.61 2.54
CA LYS A 160 6.51 -24.36 1.09
C LYS A 160 5.09 -24.60 0.57
N ILE A 161 4.44 -25.69 0.97
CA ILE A 161 3.04 -25.96 0.63
C ILE A 161 2.14 -24.83 1.16
N GLY A 162 2.40 -24.36 2.39
CA GLY A 162 1.66 -23.26 2.99
C GLY A 162 1.81 -21.95 2.22
N THR A 163 3.02 -21.62 1.73
CA THR A 163 3.26 -20.40 0.94
C THR A 163 2.60 -20.51 -0.44
N LEU A 164 2.78 -21.62 -1.15
CA LEU A 164 2.19 -21.84 -2.48
C LEU A 164 0.66 -21.76 -2.44
N ARG A 165 0.02 -22.33 -1.42
CA ARG A 165 -1.44 -22.24 -1.23
C ARG A 165 -1.89 -20.80 -0.99
N LYS A 166 -1.15 -20.03 -0.19
CA LYS A 166 -1.46 -18.60 0.04
C LYS A 166 -1.39 -17.81 -1.26
N GLU A 167 -0.38 -18.05 -2.10
CA GLU A 167 -0.24 -17.41 -3.40
C GLU A 167 -1.38 -17.77 -4.35
N ALA A 168 -1.77 -19.05 -4.41
CA ALA A 168 -2.91 -19.48 -5.22
C ALA A 168 -4.23 -18.80 -4.79
N VAL A 169 -4.47 -18.67 -3.48
CA VAL A 169 -5.63 -17.94 -2.93
C VAL A 169 -5.57 -16.44 -3.28
N LEU A 170 -4.37 -15.85 -3.32
CA LEU A 170 -4.22 -14.47 -3.78
C LEU A 170 -4.60 -14.31 -5.25
N CYS A 171 -4.26 -15.27 -6.12
CA CYS A 171 -4.69 -15.24 -7.53
C CYS A 171 -6.22 -15.23 -7.66
N ASP A 172 -6.93 -16.04 -6.85
CA ASP A 172 -8.40 -16.06 -6.83
C ASP A 172 -8.98 -14.75 -6.32
N GLY A 173 -8.36 -14.18 -5.29
CA GLY A 173 -8.70 -12.84 -4.79
C GLY A 173 -8.55 -11.77 -5.87
N ILE A 174 -7.47 -11.82 -6.64
CA ILE A 174 -7.20 -10.86 -7.72
C ILE A 174 -8.27 -10.97 -8.79
N ALA A 175 -8.61 -12.19 -9.23
CA ALA A 175 -9.61 -12.42 -10.27
C ALA A 175 -11.02 -11.92 -9.87
N ALA A 176 -11.39 -12.07 -8.60
CA ALA A 176 -12.66 -11.57 -8.09
C ALA A 176 -12.66 -10.04 -7.93
N ARG A 177 -11.56 -9.46 -7.41
CA ARG A 177 -11.47 -8.02 -7.12
C ARG A 177 -11.18 -7.17 -8.34
N SER A 178 -10.44 -7.66 -9.33
CA SER A 178 -10.01 -6.86 -10.49
C SER A 178 -11.21 -6.25 -11.22
N LYS A 179 -12.25 -7.05 -11.48
CA LYS A 179 -13.49 -6.60 -12.13
C LYS A 179 -14.20 -5.50 -11.32
N VAL A 180 -14.34 -5.70 -10.01
CA VAL A 180 -14.97 -4.72 -9.11
C VAL A 180 -14.17 -3.41 -9.08
N ILE A 181 -12.84 -3.50 -9.07
CA ILE A 181 -11.97 -2.31 -9.11
C ILE A 181 -12.12 -1.59 -10.44
N GLU A 182 -12.14 -2.30 -11.57
CA GLU A 182 -12.38 -1.73 -12.90
C GLU A 182 -13.70 -0.95 -12.98
N GLU A 183 -14.78 -1.53 -12.45
CA GLU A 183 -16.09 -0.89 -12.36
C GLU A 183 -16.05 0.37 -11.49
N LYS A 184 -15.43 0.32 -10.30
CA LYS A 184 -15.25 1.50 -9.44
C LYS A 184 -14.46 2.61 -10.16
N PHE A 185 -13.45 2.26 -10.93
CA PHE A 185 -12.70 3.22 -11.74
C PHE A 185 -13.55 3.84 -12.85
N LYS A 186 -14.43 3.06 -13.48
CA LYS A 186 -15.37 3.56 -14.50
C LYS A 186 -16.34 4.58 -13.89
N MET A 187 -16.98 4.22 -12.77
CA MET A 187 -17.90 5.11 -12.04
C MET A 187 -17.24 6.41 -11.61
N MET A 188 -16.01 6.34 -11.07
CA MET A 188 -15.26 7.53 -10.67
C MET A 188 -14.93 8.46 -11.86
N ARG A 189 -14.68 7.91 -13.06
CA ARG A 189 -14.46 8.72 -14.26
C ARG A 189 -15.74 9.43 -14.70
N GLU A 190 -16.86 8.70 -14.78
CA GLU A 190 -18.16 9.25 -15.14
C GLU A 190 -18.62 10.36 -14.16
N GLU A 191 -18.37 10.19 -12.86
CA GLU A 191 -18.67 11.22 -11.86
C GLU A 191 -17.83 12.50 -12.04
N LYS A 192 -16.60 12.39 -12.51
CA LYS A 192 -15.75 13.56 -12.79
C LYS A 192 -16.21 14.29 -14.05
N GLU A 193 -16.48 13.54 -15.11
CA GLU A 193 -16.97 14.10 -16.38
C GLU A 193 -18.27 14.88 -16.18
N LYS A 194 -19.24 14.33 -15.44
CA LYS A 194 -20.50 15.04 -15.12
C LYS A 194 -20.29 16.33 -14.33
N LYS A 195 -19.35 16.34 -13.38
CA LYS A 195 -19.02 17.55 -12.60
C LYS A 195 -18.34 18.61 -13.46
N GLU A 196 -17.45 18.19 -14.35
CA GLU A 196 -16.81 19.08 -15.32
C GLU A 196 -17.84 19.70 -16.26
N GLU A 197 -18.74 18.89 -16.83
CA GLU A 197 -19.84 19.37 -17.68
C GLU A 197 -20.73 20.42 -17.00
N GLN A 198 -21.17 20.15 -15.76
CA GLN A 198 -21.96 21.10 -14.96
C GLN A 198 -21.18 22.37 -14.62
N SER A 199 -19.88 22.25 -14.31
CA SER A 199 -19.05 23.42 -14.02
C SER A 199 -18.83 24.31 -15.25
N HIS A 200 -18.70 23.70 -16.43
CA HIS A 200 -18.58 24.39 -17.71
C HIS A 200 -19.93 24.89 -18.24
N GLU A 201 -21.06 24.38 -17.75
CA GLU A 201 -22.41 24.81 -18.13
C GLU A 201 -22.64 26.29 -17.77
N HIS A 202 -22.19 26.73 -16.59
CA HIS A 202 -22.26 28.14 -16.17
C HIS A 202 -21.42 29.06 -17.07
N ILE A 203 -20.27 28.57 -17.55
CA ILE A 203 -19.38 29.32 -18.47
C ILE A 203 -19.96 29.37 -19.89
N ARG A 204 -20.72 28.34 -20.30
CA ARG A 204 -21.33 28.24 -21.63
C ARG A 204 -22.63 29.06 -21.76
N ARG A 205 -23.38 29.26 -20.67
CA ARG A 205 -24.61 30.08 -20.66
C ARG A 205 -24.35 31.60 -20.64
N SER A 206 -23.13 32.04 -20.38
CA SER A 206 -22.76 33.46 -20.27
C SER A 206 -22.11 34.05 -21.53
N ARG A 207 -22.16 33.34 -22.66
CA ARG A 207 -21.76 33.80 -23.99
C ARG A 207 -22.97 33.76 -24.91
#